data_AF-A0A6G2D6T9-F1
#
_entry.id   AF-A0A6G2D6T9-F1
#
_cell.length_a   1.000
_cell.length_b   1.000
_cell.length_c   1.000
_cell.angle_alpha   90.00
_cell.angle_beta   90.00
_cell.angle_gamma   90.00
#
_symmetry.space_group_name_H-M   'P 1'
#
loop_
_entity.id
_entity.type
_entity.pdbx_description
1 polymer ?
#
loop_
_entity_poly.entity_id
_entity_poly.type
_entity_poly.pdbx_seq_one_letter_code
_entity_poly.pdbx_strand_id
1 'polypeptide(L)'
;FIMGGLPEKATMVGGNVYHKGENFGDEDDMLIVNLEYSDDRYAVLEYGNAFRWGEHYVLIQGTEGAIKLDLFNTGGTLRVKG
;
A
#
# COMPACT_ATOMS: atom_id res chain seq x y z
N PHE A 1 -2.38 -13.99 1.81
CA PHE A 1 -1.28 -14.37 2.71
C PHE A 1 -1.40 -13.68 4.07
N ILE A 2 -1.03 -12.41 4.26
CA ILE A 2 -1.09 -11.76 5.59
C ILE A 2 -2.53 -11.63 6.12
N MET A 3 -3.48 -11.22 5.27
CA MET A 3 -4.89 -11.03 5.65
C MET A 3 -5.75 -12.29 5.58
N GLY A 4 -5.15 -13.46 5.29
CA GLY A 4 -5.86 -14.75 5.29
C GLY A 4 -6.85 -15.02 4.13
N GLY A 5 -7.02 -14.11 3.17
CA GLY A 5 -7.96 -14.32 2.06
C GLY A 5 -8.11 -13.09 1.15
N LEU A 6 -9.21 -13.07 0.38
CA LEU A 6 -9.63 -11.92 -0.43
C LEU A 6 -10.42 -10.91 0.41
N PRO A 7 -10.39 -9.61 0.07
CA PRO A 7 -11.31 -8.63 0.63
C PRO A 7 -12.74 -8.86 0.11
N GLU A 8 -13.74 -8.38 0.85
CA GLU A 8 -15.14 -8.38 0.42
C GLU A 8 -15.42 -7.23 -0.56
N LYS A 9 -14.70 -6.12 -0.42
CA LYS A 9 -14.82 -4.95 -1.29
C LYS A 9 -13.46 -4.30 -1.51
N ALA A 10 -13.27 -3.82 -2.74
CA ALA A 10 -12.12 -3.03 -3.14
C ALA A 10 -12.61 -1.72 -3.76
N THR A 11 -11.99 -0.61 -3.35
CA THR A 11 -12.17 0.70 -3.98
C THR A 11 -10.80 1.21 -4.39
N MET A 12 -10.67 1.68 -5.63
CA MET A 12 -9.42 2.27 -6.12
C MET A 12 -9.70 3.66 -6.67
N VAL A 13 -8.83 4.60 -6.32
CA VAL A 13 -8.71 5.89 -7.00
C VAL A 13 -7.31 5.98 -7.59
N GLY A 14 -7.18 6.70 -8.69
CA GLY A 14 -5.91 6.81 -9.38
C GLY A 14 -6.01 7.62 -10.66
N GLY A 15 -4.88 7.74 -11.33
CA GLY A 15 -4.77 8.38 -12.62
C GLY A 15 -3.32 8.47 -13.06
N ASN A 16 -3.13 8.68 -14.35
CA ASN A 16 -1.92 9.29 -14.87
C ASN A 16 -1.96 10.79 -14.53
N VAL A 17 -1.19 11.22 -13.54
CA VAL A 17 -1.16 12.59 -13.01
C VAL A 17 0.02 13.39 -13.55
N TYR A 18 1.11 12.76 -13.95
CA TYR A 18 2.35 13.43 -14.37
C TYR A 18 2.92 12.93 -15.71
N HIS A 19 2.93 11.61 -15.95
CA HIS A 19 3.56 10.99 -17.11
C HIS A 19 2.67 10.99 -18.36
N LYS A 20 2.35 12.17 -18.88
CA LYS A 20 1.48 12.35 -20.07
C LYS A 20 2.27 12.79 -21.31
N GLY A 21 1.97 12.19 -22.45
CA GLY A 21 2.49 12.59 -23.76
C GLY A 21 3.14 11.45 -24.53
N GLU A 22 3.58 11.73 -25.76
CA GLU A 22 4.04 10.71 -26.73
C GLU A 22 5.26 9.89 -26.27
N ASN A 23 6.00 10.37 -25.26
CA ASN A 23 7.19 9.72 -24.73
C ASN A 23 6.93 8.87 -23.47
N PHE A 24 5.69 8.81 -22.99
CA PHE A 24 5.30 8.04 -21.79
C PHE A 24 4.32 6.93 -22.16
N GLY A 25 4.27 5.89 -21.31
CA GLY A 25 3.18 4.90 -21.35
C GLY A 25 1.84 5.52 -20.94
N ASP A 26 0.77 4.74 -21.05
CA ASP A 26 -0.59 5.15 -20.68
C ASP A 26 -1.03 4.68 -19.29
N GLU A 27 -0.13 4.09 -18.52
CA GLU A 27 -0.41 3.63 -17.15
C GLU A 27 -0.77 4.79 -16.20
N ASP A 28 -1.57 4.47 -15.18
CA ASP A 28 -1.73 5.35 -14.03
C ASP A 28 -0.42 5.39 -13.24
N ASP A 29 0.11 6.59 -13.00
CA ASP A 29 1.35 6.81 -12.25
C ASP A 29 1.10 7.07 -10.76
N MET A 30 -0.17 7.06 -10.35
CA MET A 30 -0.64 7.10 -8.98
C MET A 30 -1.89 6.23 -8.81
N LEU A 31 -1.81 5.26 -7.89
CA LEU A 31 -2.90 4.36 -7.50
C LEU A 31 -3.00 4.32 -5.97
N ILE A 32 -4.20 4.52 -5.44
CA ILE A 32 -4.54 4.36 -4.02
C ILE A 32 -5.71 3.39 -3.91
N VAL A 33 -5.45 2.23 -3.31
CA VAL A 33 -6.41 1.14 -3.16
C VAL A 33 -6.81 1.00 -1.70
N ASN A 34 -8.12 0.97 -1.45
CA ASN A 34 -8.74 0.67 -0.16
C ASN A 34 -9.42 -0.70 -0.23
N LEU A 35 -9.06 -1.59 0.68
CA LEU A 35 -9.61 -2.94 0.80
C LEU A 35 -10.37 -3.09 2.12
N GLU A 36 -11.58 -3.62 2.03
CA GLU A 36 -12.45 -3.93 3.17
C GLU A 36 -12.57 -5.46 3.27
N TYR A 37 -12.21 -6.04 4.43
CA TYR A 37 -12.29 -7.47 4.71
C TYR A 37 -13.42 -7.75 5.71
N SER A 38 -13.85 -9.01 5.76
CA SER A 38 -14.73 -9.49 6.83
C SER A 38 -14.09 -9.30 8.22
N ASP A 39 -14.94 -9.17 9.23
CA ASP A 39 -14.53 -8.99 10.65
C ASP A 39 -13.80 -7.65 10.90
N ASP A 40 -14.31 -6.56 10.30
CA ASP A 40 -13.85 -5.18 10.52
C ASP A 40 -12.34 -4.95 10.34
N ARG A 41 -11.75 -5.58 9.31
CA ARG A 41 -10.34 -5.42 8.95
C ARG A 41 -10.18 -4.66 7.64
N TYR A 42 -9.09 -3.91 7.53
CA TYR A 42 -8.86 -2.99 6.41
C TYR A 42 -7.42 -3.07 5.91
N ALA A 43 -7.20 -2.68 4.65
CA ALA A 43 -5.88 -2.42 4.12
C ALA A 43 -5.89 -1.21 3.16
N VAL A 44 -4.78 -0.48 3.14
CA VAL A 44 -4.49 0.57 2.16
C VAL A 44 -3.24 0.16 1.40
N LEU A 45 -3.26 0.33 0.07
CA LEU A 45 -2.12 0.07 -0.80
C LEU A 45 -1.91 1.27 -1.72
N GLU A 46 -0.66 1.70 -1.84
CA GLU A 46 -0.26 2.81 -2.71
C GLU A 46 0.79 2.31 -3.69
N TYR A 47 0.62 2.65 -4.97
CA TYR A 47 1.54 2.32 -6.03
C TYR A 47 1.67 3.48 -7.01
N GLY A 48 2.82 3.61 -7.64
CA GLY A 48 3.02 4.58 -8.70
C GLY A 48 4.47 4.99 -8.86
N ASN A 49 4.74 5.73 -9.93
CA ASN A 49 6.04 6.28 -10.25
C ASN A 49 6.04 7.83 -10.25
N ALA A 50 4.93 8.49 -9.90
CA ALA A 50 4.84 9.95 -9.74
C ALA A 50 5.24 10.47 -8.34
N PHE A 51 5.60 9.58 -7.40
CA PHE A 51 6.00 9.95 -6.05
C PHE A 51 7.46 10.43 -6.01
N ARG A 52 7.66 11.70 -5.62
CA ARG A 52 9.01 12.27 -5.39
C ARG A 52 9.57 11.93 -4.00
N TRP A 53 8.72 11.44 -3.10
CA TRP A 53 9.12 10.93 -1.80
C TRP A 53 9.06 9.40 -1.86
N GLY A 54 10.23 8.76 -1.74
CA GLY A 54 10.35 7.32 -1.93
C GLY A 54 9.87 6.54 -0.72
N GLU A 55 8.95 5.61 -0.94
CA GLU A 55 8.46 4.65 0.05
C GLU A 55 8.31 3.28 -0.60
N HIS A 56 8.68 2.23 0.13
CA HIS A 56 8.41 0.85 -0.25
C HIS A 56 8.41 0.01 1.01
N TYR A 57 7.24 -0.39 1.50
CA TYR A 57 7.11 -1.16 2.73
C TYR A 57 5.78 -1.92 2.81
N VAL A 58 5.72 -2.85 3.76
CA VAL A 58 4.47 -3.42 4.26
C VAL A 58 4.38 -3.14 5.76
N LEU A 59 3.33 -2.44 6.19
CA LEU A 59 3.04 -2.17 7.60
C LEU A 59 1.84 -3.01 8.03
N ILE A 60 2.01 -3.80 9.08
CA ILE A 60 1.02 -4.74 9.61
C ILE A 60 0.70 -4.30 11.03
N GLN A 61 -0.57 -3.99 11.31
CA GLN A 61 -1.01 -3.58 12.64
C GLN A 61 -2.00 -4.61 13.20
N GLY A 62 -1.75 -5.05 14.43
CA GLY A 62 -2.60 -5.97 15.17
C GLY A 62 -2.92 -5.44 16.57
N THR A 63 -3.58 -6.25 17.38
CA THR A 63 -4.06 -5.85 18.71
C THR A 63 -2.94 -5.67 19.75
N GLU A 64 -1.82 -6.37 19.58
CA GLU A 64 -0.69 -6.40 20.53
C GLU A 64 0.60 -5.74 20.01
N GLY A 65 0.54 -5.11 18.84
CA GLY A 65 1.72 -4.50 18.24
C GLY A 65 1.63 -4.29 16.74
N ALA A 66 2.76 -3.97 16.14
CA ALA A 66 2.91 -3.76 14.71
C ALA A 66 4.23 -4.31 14.19
N ILE A 67 4.24 -4.70 12.91
CA ILE A 67 5.42 -5.13 12.17
C ILE A 67 5.56 -4.21 10.95
N LYS A 68 6.76 -3.66 10.73
CA LYS A 68 7.12 -2.99 9.48
C LYS A 68 8.20 -3.78 8.76
N LEU A 69 7.92 -4.16 7.52
CA LEU A 69 8.90 -4.68 6.56
C LEU A 69 9.24 -3.53 5.61
N ASP A 70 10.33 -2.84 5.87
CA ASP A 70 10.78 -1.70 5.06
C ASP A 70 11.73 -2.19 3.96
N LEU A 71 11.41 -1.88 2.71
CA LEU A 71 12.18 -2.24 1.52
C LEU A 71 12.94 -1.03 0.96
N PHE A 72 12.57 0.19 1.34
CA PHE A 72 13.28 1.41 0.96
C PHE A 72 14.47 1.66 1.89
N ASN A 73 14.23 1.66 3.21
CA ASN A 73 15.27 1.64 4.23
C ASN A 73 15.36 0.21 4.79
N THR A 74 16.01 -0.68 4.03
CA THR A 74 15.90 -2.14 4.20
C THR A 74 16.03 -2.61 5.65
N GLY A 75 14.93 -3.15 6.20
CA GLY A 75 14.90 -3.63 7.58
C GLY A 75 13.53 -4.13 8.04
N GLY A 76 13.53 -5.00 9.05
CA GLY A 76 12.33 -5.46 9.74
C GLY A 76 12.26 -4.90 11.16
N THR A 77 11.12 -4.31 11.54
CA THR A 77 10.90 -3.78 12.89
C THR A 77 9.65 -4.40 13.50
N LEU A 78 9.79 -4.92 14.73
CA LEU A 78 8.67 -5.31 15.59
C LEU A 78 8.49 -4.26 16.68
N ARG A 79 7.27 -3.76 16.84
CA ARG A 79 6.86 -2.92 17.97
C ARG A 79 5.78 -3.64 18.76
N VAL A 80 6.08 -3.97 20.01
CA VAL A 80 5.10 -4.57 20.95
C VAL A 80 4.37 -3.48 21.72
N LYS A 81 3.13 -3.75 22.10
CA LYS A 81 2.39 -2.95 23.07
C LYS A 81 3.09 -3.04 24.43
N GLY A 82 3.33 -1.90 25.07
CA GLY A 82 3.92 -1.80 26.41
C GLY A 82 2.93 -2.15 27.51
#